data_AF-A0A812H734-F1
#
_entry.id   AF-A0A812H734-F1
#
_cell.length_a   1.000
_cell.length_b   1.000
_cell.length_c   1.000
_cell.angle_alpha   90.00
_cell.angle_beta   90.00
_cell.angle_gamma   90.00
#
_symmetry.space_group_name_H-M   'P 1'
#
loop_
_entity.id
_entity.type
_entity.pdbx_description
1 polymer ?
#
loop_
_entity_poly.entity_id
_entity_poly.type
_entity_poly.pdbx_seq_one_letter_code
_entity_poly.pdbx_strand_id
1 'polypeptide(L)'
;MLRFSFCSLLSLCLLTQTAYAQGAWWQVILSDASVVEVQQTLQEGGEWYTCEAQESAGAFCLDDFHYYQQHLYGEATTEVKAIRLIFLTDYQPQNLSELILNLRKDGLVMKRIAIQGEQYDVAEALKHNSPEVVDKALVLFINRYPQQVPRRIDWVLAQEFGSPAPRLNVTLNSDGEMIELEVIRF
;
A
#
# COMPACT_ATOMS: atom_id res chain seq x y z
N MET A 1 0.01 52.39 -43.03
CA MET A 1 -0.88 51.40 -42.40
C MET A 1 0.00 50.30 -41.79
N LEU A 2 0.36 50.43 -40.51
CA LEU A 2 1.09 49.40 -39.77
C LEU A 2 0.09 48.66 -38.87
N ARG A 3 -0.12 47.37 -39.10
CA ARG A 3 -0.92 46.51 -38.23
C ARG A 3 -0.01 45.95 -37.12
N PHE A 4 -0.15 46.47 -35.91
CA PHE A 4 0.35 45.83 -34.70
C PHE A 4 -0.59 44.68 -34.33
N SER A 5 -0.13 43.43 -34.45
CA SER A 5 -0.78 42.29 -33.79
C SER A 5 -0.17 42.13 -32.41
N PHE A 6 -0.95 42.49 -31.39
CA PHE A 6 -0.61 42.28 -29.98
C PHE A 6 -0.90 40.82 -29.64
N CYS A 7 0.14 39.99 -29.59
CA CYS A 7 0.03 38.60 -29.16
C CYS A 7 -0.13 38.57 -27.63
N SER A 8 -1.34 38.33 -27.15
CA SER A 8 -1.63 38.23 -25.71
C SER A 8 -1.05 36.93 -25.15
N LEU A 9 -0.02 37.06 -24.31
CA LEU A 9 0.50 35.99 -23.46
C LEU A 9 -0.46 35.78 -22.27
N LEU A 10 -1.41 34.85 -22.43
CA LEU A 10 -2.18 34.30 -21.31
C LEU A 10 -1.30 33.28 -20.59
N SER A 11 -0.54 33.76 -19.60
CA SER A 11 0.12 32.91 -18.61
C SER A 11 -0.96 32.42 -17.63
N LEU A 12 -1.58 31.28 -17.93
CA LEU A 12 -2.37 30.55 -16.95
C LEU A 12 -1.40 29.93 -15.93
N CYS A 13 -1.19 30.61 -14.81
CA CYS A 13 -0.78 29.96 -13.58
C CYS A 13 -1.87 28.95 -13.20
N LEU A 14 -1.67 27.69 -13.54
CA LEU A 14 -2.40 26.57 -12.95
C LEU A 14 -2.04 26.55 -11.47
N LEU A 15 -2.90 27.18 -10.66
CA LEU A 15 -3.00 26.89 -9.24
C LEU A 15 -3.33 25.40 -9.14
N THR A 16 -2.32 24.60 -8.80
CA THR A 16 -2.53 23.22 -8.39
C THR A 16 -3.42 23.28 -7.14
N GLN A 17 -4.68 22.90 -7.31
CA GLN A 17 -5.53 22.58 -6.18
C GLN A 17 -4.86 21.39 -5.48
N THR A 18 -4.29 21.65 -4.31
CA THR A 18 -3.87 20.57 -3.44
C THR A 18 -5.13 20.03 -2.80
N ALA A 19 -5.70 18.98 -3.39
CA ALA A 19 -6.76 18.19 -2.80
C ALA A 19 -6.18 17.38 -1.63
N TYR A 20 -5.84 18.04 -0.52
CA TYR A 20 -5.54 17.37 0.74
C TYR A 20 -6.86 17.14 1.48
N ALA A 21 -7.51 16.03 1.20
CA ALA A 21 -8.58 15.50 2.06
C ALA A 21 -8.88 14.01 1.82
N GLN A 22 -8.56 13.44 0.66
CA GLN A 22 -8.66 11.99 0.43
C GLN A 22 -7.31 11.33 0.73
N GLY A 23 -7.24 10.47 1.74
CA GLY A 23 -6.07 9.61 1.99
C GLY A 23 -4.92 10.22 2.82
N ALA A 24 -5.16 11.28 3.59
CA ALA A 24 -4.13 11.83 4.50
C ALA A 24 -3.72 10.81 5.59
N TRP A 25 -4.66 10.01 6.09
CA TRP A 25 -4.40 8.98 7.09
C TRP A 25 -3.47 7.87 6.57
N TRP A 26 -3.53 7.55 5.27
CA TRP A 26 -2.65 6.54 4.66
C TRP A 26 -1.18 6.97 4.77
N GLN A 27 -0.91 8.25 4.50
CA GLN A 27 0.43 8.80 4.65
C GLN A 27 0.89 8.80 6.11
N VAL A 28 -0.04 9.02 7.06
CA VAL A 28 0.27 8.91 8.49
C VAL A 28 0.66 7.48 8.87
N ILE A 29 -0.02 6.46 8.35
CA ILE A 29 0.34 5.04 8.57
C ILE A 29 1.77 4.75 8.11
N LEU A 30 2.17 5.25 6.94
CA LEU A 30 3.50 5.03 6.38
C LEU A 30 4.61 5.85 7.06
N SER A 31 4.23 6.94 7.72
CA SER A 31 5.15 7.89 8.37
C SER A 31 5.80 7.34 9.66
N ASP A 32 6.63 8.18 10.27
CA ASP A 32 7.30 7.91 11.55
C ASP A 32 6.36 8.11 12.77
N ALA A 33 5.07 8.40 12.55
CA ALA A 33 4.07 8.57 13.60
C ALA A 33 4.01 7.38 14.56
N SER A 34 3.76 7.64 15.84
CA SER A 34 3.52 6.62 16.85
C SER A 34 2.16 5.92 16.63
N VAL A 35 2.00 4.72 17.18
CA VAL A 35 0.71 3.99 17.15
C VAL A 35 -0.43 4.84 17.70
N VAL A 36 -0.18 5.64 18.74
CA VAL A 36 -1.19 6.52 19.33
C VAL A 36 -1.64 7.60 18.34
N GLU A 37 -0.70 8.22 17.62
CA GLU A 37 -1.02 9.24 16.60
C GLU A 37 -1.77 8.62 15.41
N VAL A 38 -1.40 7.41 14.99
CA VAL A 38 -2.11 6.68 13.92
C VAL A 38 -3.52 6.34 14.38
N GLN A 39 -3.69 5.84 15.61
CA GLN A 39 -5.00 5.52 16.17
C GLN A 39 -5.90 6.76 16.25
N GLN A 40 -5.36 7.88 16.71
CA GLN A 40 -6.07 9.15 16.76
C GLN A 40 -6.48 9.60 15.35
N THR A 41 -5.60 9.42 14.36
CA THR A 41 -5.90 9.75 12.96
C THR A 41 -7.06 8.91 12.41
N LEU A 42 -7.15 7.62 12.75
CA LEU A 42 -8.28 6.78 12.35
C LEU A 42 -9.58 7.21 13.05
N GLN A 43 -9.51 7.61 14.32
CA GLN A 43 -10.69 7.99 15.10
C GLN A 43 -11.24 9.39 14.74
N GLU A 44 -10.35 10.34 14.46
CA GLU A 44 -10.69 11.76 14.26
C GLU A 44 -10.70 12.17 12.79
N GLY A 45 -10.11 11.36 11.90
CA GLY A 45 -9.93 11.68 10.47
C GLY A 45 -11.21 11.66 9.63
N GLY A 46 -12.34 11.20 10.19
CA GLY A 46 -13.68 11.30 9.59
C GLY A 46 -13.99 10.34 8.44
N GLU A 47 -13.00 9.65 7.86
CA GLU A 47 -13.22 8.64 6.81
C GLU A 47 -13.56 7.26 7.38
N TRP A 48 -13.03 6.93 8.55
CA TRP A 48 -13.30 5.67 9.26
C TRP A 48 -14.49 5.84 10.19
N TYR A 49 -15.34 4.82 10.27
CA TYR A 49 -16.51 4.80 11.15
C TYR A 49 -16.57 3.49 11.94
N THR A 50 -17.27 3.46 13.07
CA THR A 50 -17.40 2.25 13.88
C THR A 50 -18.24 1.19 13.16
N CYS A 51 -17.73 -0.03 13.03
CA CYS A 51 -18.44 -1.11 12.34
C CYS A 51 -19.70 -1.54 13.13
N GLU A 52 -20.86 -1.61 12.48
CA GLU A 52 -22.13 -2.00 13.13
C GLU A 52 -22.20 -3.49 13.51
N ALA A 53 -21.45 -4.35 12.81
CA ALA A 53 -21.59 -5.81 12.87
C ALA A 53 -20.71 -6.49 13.93
N GLN A 54 -19.82 -5.77 14.60
CA GLN A 54 -18.89 -6.33 15.59
C GLN A 54 -19.14 -5.73 16.98
N GLU A 55 -19.54 -6.56 17.94
CA GLU A 55 -19.63 -6.20 19.37
C GLU A 55 -18.24 -5.95 20.01
N SER A 56 -17.14 -6.21 19.28
CA SER A 56 -15.79 -5.91 19.74
C SER A 56 -15.52 -4.40 19.67
N ALA A 57 -15.49 -3.77 20.85
CA ALA A 57 -15.09 -2.39 21.03
C ALA A 57 -13.71 -2.14 20.38
N GLY A 58 -13.67 -1.44 19.25
CA GLY A 58 -12.42 -0.99 18.62
C GLY A 58 -12.20 -1.35 17.15
N ALA A 59 -13.21 -1.87 16.45
CA ALA A 59 -13.19 -2.06 15.00
C ALA A 59 -13.77 -0.85 14.25
N PHE A 60 -13.05 -0.42 13.22
CA PHE A 60 -13.41 0.68 12.34
C PHE A 60 -13.51 0.17 10.90
N CYS A 61 -14.55 0.60 10.21
CA CYS A 61 -14.81 0.25 8.82
C CYS A 61 -14.50 1.46 7.94
N LEU A 62 -14.06 1.18 6.73
CA LEU A 62 -13.82 2.13 5.66
C LEU A 62 -14.46 1.56 4.41
N ASP A 63 -15.37 2.31 3.82
CA ASP A 63 -16.02 1.87 2.59
C ASP A 63 -15.09 2.11 1.39
N ASP A 64 -15.53 2.90 0.41
CA ASP A 64 -14.85 3.07 -0.86
C ASP A 64 -13.60 3.97 -0.77
N PHE A 65 -12.51 3.38 -0.30
CA PHE A 65 -11.20 4.02 -0.25
C PHE A 65 -10.48 3.92 -1.59
N HIS A 66 -10.01 5.07 -2.07
CA HIS A 66 -9.24 5.17 -3.29
C HIS A 66 -7.75 5.12 -2.99
N TYR A 67 -7.17 3.93 -3.05
CA TYR A 67 -5.72 3.79 -3.04
C TYR A 67 -5.17 4.06 -4.45
N TYR A 68 -4.77 5.32 -4.67
CA TYR A 68 -4.55 5.86 -6.02
C TYR A 68 -5.82 5.77 -6.88
N GLN A 69 -5.86 4.88 -7.87
CA GLN A 69 -7.00 4.68 -8.77
C GLN A 69 -7.82 3.43 -8.41
N GLN A 70 -7.48 2.75 -7.31
CA GLN A 70 -8.06 1.48 -6.95
C GLN A 70 -9.04 1.63 -5.79
N HIS A 71 -10.21 1.03 -5.95
CA HIS A 71 -11.24 0.95 -4.94
C HIS A 71 -10.94 -0.22 -4.01
N LEU A 72 -10.80 0.08 -2.73
CA LEU A 72 -10.54 -0.87 -1.66
C LEU A 72 -11.56 -0.66 -0.54
N TYR A 73 -11.98 -1.74 0.12
CA TYR A 73 -12.82 -1.70 1.31
C TYR A 73 -12.01 -2.13 2.52
N GLY A 74 -12.03 -1.34 3.59
CA GLY A 74 -11.13 -1.48 4.73
C GLY A 74 -11.83 -1.84 6.04
N GLU A 75 -11.15 -2.64 6.86
CA GLU A 75 -11.44 -2.79 8.29
C GLU A 75 -10.14 -2.52 9.07
N ALA A 76 -10.23 -1.80 10.18
CA ALA A 76 -9.12 -1.53 11.07
C ALA A 76 -9.48 -1.97 12.48
N THR A 77 -8.59 -2.72 13.11
CA THR A 77 -8.68 -3.12 14.52
C THR A 77 -7.51 -2.52 15.28
N THR A 78 -7.82 -1.99 16.46
CA THR A 78 -6.85 -1.30 17.32
C THR A 78 -6.51 -2.17 18.52
N GLU A 79 -5.22 -2.45 18.70
CA GLU A 79 -4.66 -3.13 19.86
C GLU A 79 -3.73 -2.18 20.63
N VAL A 80 -3.31 -2.58 21.85
CA VAL A 80 -2.50 -1.72 22.73
C VAL A 80 -1.19 -1.24 22.10
N LYS A 81 -0.60 -2.06 21.21
CA LYS A 81 0.71 -1.80 20.60
C LYS A 81 0.72 -1.94 19.08
N ALA A 82 -0.45 -2.12 18.48
CA ALA A 82 -0.52 -2.32 17.05
C ALA A 82 -1.87 -1.88 16.50
N ILE A 83 -1.87 -1.49 15.25
CA ILE A 83 -3.08 -1.29 14.46
C ILE A 83 -3.00 -2.21 13.28
N ARG A 84 -4.04 -3.01 13.08
CA ARG A 84 -4.15 -3.92 11.96
C ARG A 84 -5.24 -3.41 11.04
N LEU A 85 -4.87 -3.15 9.79
CA LEU A 85 -5.78 -2.75 8.73
C LEU A 85 -5.84 -3.85 7.68
N ILE A 86 -7.02 -4.18 7.21
CA ILE A 86 -7.28 -5.18 6.18
C ILE A 86 -8.07 -4.48 5.09
N PHE A 87 -7.54 -4.47 3.87
CA PHE A 87 -8.22 -3.93 2.71
C PHE A 87 -8.53 -5.04 1.71
N LEU A 88 -9.73 -5.03 1.13
CA LEU A 88 -10.22 -6.05 0.22
C LEU A 88 -10.61 -5.43 -1.12
N THR A 89 -10.34 -6.17 -2.19
CA THR A 89 -10.84 -5.88 -3.55
C THR A 89 -10.92 -7.17 -4.36
N ASP A 90 -11.78 -7.20 -5.37
CA ASP A 90 -11.91 -8.36 -6.25
C ASP A 90 -10.62 -8.60 -7.03
N TYR A 91 -10.28 -9.87 -7.26
CA TYR A 91 -9.14 -10.22 -8.09
C TYR A 91 -9.38 -9.81 -9.55
N GLN A 92 -8.48 -8.94 -10.02
CA GLN A 92 -8.23 -8.73 -11.44
C GLN A 92 -6.71 -8.66 -11.64
N PRO A 93 -6.15 -9.20 -12.74
CA PRO A 93 -4.72 -9.11 -13.04
C PRO A 93 -4.18 -7.67 -12.99
N GLN A 94 -4.99 -6.71 -13.46
CA GLN A 94 -4.69 -5.29 -13.38
C GLN A 94 -4.64 -4.80 -11.94
N ASN A 95 -5.66 -5.11 -11.12
CA ASN A 95 -5.70 -4.69 -9.72
C ASN A 95 -4.50 -5.19 -8.93
N LEU A 96 -4.13 -6.46 -9.10
CA LEU A 96 -2.96 -7.05 -8.46
C LEU A 96 -1.68 -6.31 -8.86
N SER A 97 -1.50 -6.07 -10.16
CA SER A 97 -0.32 -5.40 -10.68
C SER A 97 -0.22 -3.95 -10.20
N GLU A 98 -1.35 -3.23 -10.18
CA GLU A 98 -1.42 -1.85 -9.69
C GLU A 98 -1.14 -1.75 -8.20
N LEU A 99 -1.67 -2.65 -7.37
CA LEU A 99 -1.37 -2.65 -5.93
C LEU A 99 0.13 -2.85 -5.67
N ILE A 100 0.75 -3.81 -6.36
CA ILE A 100 2.21 -4.05 -6.29
C ILE A 100 3.00 -2.79 -6.69
N LEU A 101 2.56 -2.07 -7.73
CA LEU A 101 3.20 -0.84 -8.17
C LEU A 101 2.97 0.31 -7.20
N ASN A 102 1.78 0.46 -6.64
CA ASN A 102 1.41 1.52 -5.72
C ASN A 102 2.17 1.39 -4.39
N LEU A 103 2.32 0.17 -3.85
CA LEU A 103 3.18 -0.08 -2.71
C LEU A 103 4.63 0.34 -2.97
N ARG A 104 5.16 0.08 -4.16
CA ARG A 104 6.50 0.56 -4.55
C ARG A 104 6.60 2.08 -4.66
N LYS A 105 5.56 2.75 -5.20
CA LYS A 105 5.51 4.22 -5.25
C LYS A 105 5.54 4.85 -3.86
N ASP A 106 4.92 4.17 -2.89
CA ASP A 106 4.89 4.56 -1.48
C ASP A 106 6.18 4.20 -0.71
N GLY A 107 7.23 3.74 -1.40
CA GLY A 107 8.53 3.48 -0.80
C GLY A 107 8.64 2.14 -0.08
N LEU A 108 7.68 1.22 -0.28
CA LEU A 108 7.80 -0.15 0.19
C LEU A 108 8.63 -1.00 -0.78
N VAL A 109 9.34 -1.97 -0.21
CA VAL A 109 10.14 -2.95 -0.93
C VAL A 109 9.74 -4.36 -0.51
N MET A 110 9.78 -5.26 -1.48
CA MET A 110 9.42 -6.66 -1.26
C MET A 110 10.50 -7.35 -0.44
N LYS A 111 10.11 -7.94 0.69
CA LYS A 111 10.99 -8.72 1.57
C LYS A 111 10.95 -10.20 1.23
N ARG A 112 9.76 -10.71 0.92
CA ARG A 112 9.53 -12.12 0.61
C ARG A 112 8.33 -12.27 -0.31
N ILE A 113 8.34 -13.32 -1.12
CA ILE A 113 7.19 -13.74 -1.91
C ILE A 113 7.01 -15.26 -1.80
N ALA A 114 5.76 -15.69 -1.68
CA ALA A 114 5.35 -17.08 -1.75
C ALA A 114 4.29 -17.24 -2.84
N ILE A 115 4.46 -18.21 -3.73
CA ILE A 115 3.51 -18.54 -4.79
C ILE A 115 3.37 -20.06 -4.83
N GLN A 116 2.13 -20.58 -4.74
CA GLN A 116 1.87 -22.02 -4.79
C GLN A 116 2.74 -22.85 -3.81
N GLY A 117 3.02 -22.31 -2.62
CA GLY A 117 3.83 -22.96 -1.59
C GLY A 117 5.36 -22.88 -1.81
N GLU A 118 5.84 -22.47 -2.99
CA GLU A 118 7.24 -22.11 -3.19
C GLU A 118 7.50 -20.69 -2.67
N GLN A 119 8.69 -20.47 -2.10
CA GLN A 119 9.06 -19.19 -1.50
C GLN A 119 10.38 -18.66 -2.07
N TYR A 120 10.45 -17.34 -2.18
CA TYR A 120 11.67 -16.62 -2.49
C TYR A 120 11.85 -15.49 -1.47
N ASP A 121 12.90 -15.59 -0.67
CA ASP A 121 13.28 -14.59 0.34
C ASP A 121 14.30 -13.62 -0.24
N VAL A 122 13.86 -12.39 -0.49
CA VAL A 122 14.68 -11.34 -1.12
C VAL A 122 15.75 -10.86 -0.15
N ALA A 123 15.41 -10.75 1.15
CA ALA A 123 16.34 -10.29 2.18
C ALA A 123 17.47 -11.29 2.39
N GLU A 124 17.18 -12.59 2.39
CA GLU A 124 18.21 -13.63 2.47
C GLU A 124 19.06 -13.68 1.19
N ALA A 125 18.43 -13.61 0.00
CA ALA A 125 19.16 -13.66 -1.26
C ALA A 125 20.18 -12.51 -1.41
N LEU A 126 19.84 -11.30 -0.94
CA LEU A 126 20.71 -10.12 -0.96
C LEU A 126 21.92 -10.21 -0.02
N LYS A 127 21.94 -11.13 0.96
CA LYS A 127 23.13 -11.35 1.80
C LYS A 127 24.29 -11.98 1.01
N HIS A 128 23.97 -12.71 -0.05
CA HIS A 128 24.93 -13.54 -0.79
C HIS A 128 25.11 -13.12 -2.25
N ASN A 129 24.24 -12.25 -2.77
CA ASN A 129 24.21 -11.88 -4.19
C ASN A 129 24.05 -10.37 -4.38
N SER A 130 24.46 -9.86 -5.54
CA SER A 130 24.23 -8.45 -5.89
C SER A 130 22.74 -8.17 -6.17
N PRO A 131 22.26 -6.92 -6.01
CA PRO A 131 20.88 -6.55 -6.27
C PRO A 131 20.38 -6.96 -7.66
N GLU A 132 21.21 -6.85 -8.69
CA GLU A 132 20.85 -7.17 -10.08
C GLU A 132 20.60 -8.68 -10.27
N VAL A 133 21.39 -9.51 -9.59
CA VAL A 133 21.22 -10.97 -9.62
C VAL A 133 19.94 -11.36 -8.91
N VAL A 134 19.68 -10.77 -7.74
CA VAL A 134 18.46 -11.03 -6.97
C VAL A 134 17.21 -10.57 -7.71
N ASP A 135 17.24 -9.38 -8.31
CA ASP A 135 16.13 -8.83 -9.09
C ASP A 135 15.78 -9.73 -10.28
N LYS A 136 16.79 -10.13 -11.07
CA LYS A 136 16.60 -11.07 -12.18
C LYS A 136 15.99 -12.39 -11.71
N ALA A 137 16.51 -12.97 -10.62
CA ALA A 137 16.01 -14.22 -10.08
C ALA A 137 14.57 -14.10 -9.56
N LEU A 138 14.22 -12.98 -8.91
CA LEU A 138 12.87 -12.69 -8.45
C LEU A 138 11.87 -12.53 -9.60
N VAL A 139 12.23 -11.79 -10.66
CA VAL A 139 11.39 -11.63 -11.85
C VAL A 139 11.15 -12.99 -12.52
N LEU A 140 12.20 -13.81 -12.66
CA LEU A 140 12.06 -15.16 -13.17
C LEU A 140 11.15 -16.00 -12.26
N PHE A 141 11.31 -15.93 -10.94
CA PHE A 141 10.47 -16.64 -9.97
C PHE A 141 8.99 -16.30 -10.16
N ILE A 142 8.64 -15.01 -10.22
CA ILE A 142 7.27 -14.51 -10.37
C ILE A 142 6.66 -14.96 -11.71
N ASN A 143 7.41 -14.81 -12.80
CA ASN A 143 6.92 -15.07 -14.16
C ASN A 143 6.70 -16.56 -14.47
N ARG A 144 7.19 -17.48 -13.63
CA ARG A 144 6.90 -18.92 -13.77
C ARG A 144 5.44 -19.27 -13.51
N TYR A 145 4.69 -18.42 -12.81
CA TYR A 145 3.35 -18.72 -12.37
C TYR A 145 2.31 -17.79 -13.01
N PRO A 146 1.12 -18.29 -13.40
CA PRO A 146 0.00 -17.44 -13.80
C PRO A 146 -0.39 -16.44 -12.71
N GLN A 147 -0.93 -15.26 -13.02
CA GLN A 147 -1.24 -14.27 -11.97
C GLN A 147 -2.36 -14.70 -11.00
N GLN A 148 -3.27 -15.56 -11.44
CA GLN A 148 -4.41 -16.00 -10.62
C GLN A 148 -4.04 -17.06 -9.58
N VAL A 149 -2.82 -17.62 -9.62
CA VAL A 149 -2.47 -18.60 -8.59
C VAL A 149 -2.24 -17.92 -7.23
N PRO A 150 -2.61 -18.60 -6.12
CA PRO A 150 -2.43 -18.08 -4.79
C PRO A 150 -1.01 -17.60 -4.53
N ARG A 151 -0.91 -16.38 -4.00
CA ARG A 151 0.35 -15.72 -3.68
C ARG A 151 0.24 -14.87 -2.43
N ARG A 152 1.35 -14.77 -1.73
CA ARG A 152 1.56 -13.87 -0.60
C ARG A 152 2.84 -13.10 -0.83
N ILE A 153 2.78 -11.79 -0.70
CA ILE A 153 3.92 -10.89 -0.87
C ILE A 153 4.06 -10.05 0.39
N ASP A 154 5.20 -10.17 1.06
CA ASP A 154 5.50 -9.41 2.27
C ASP A 154 6.40 -8.21 1.92
N TRP A 155 6.03 -7.06 2.46
CA TRP A 155 6.60 -5.75 2.18
C TRP A 155 6.96 -5.04 3.47
N VAL A 156 7.98 -4.20 3.39
CA VAL A 156 8.42 -3.29 4.46
C VAL A 156 8.85 -1.97 3.83
N LEU A 157 8.97 -0.92 4.63
CA LEU A 157 9.57 0.33 4.17
C LEU A 157 11.03 0.12 3.76
N ALA A 158 11.46 0.74 2.67
CA ALA A 158 12.83 0.59 2.14
C ALA A 158 13.92 0.85 3.18
N GLN A 159 13.76 1.90 3.99
CA GLN A 159 14.70 2.27 5.04
C GLN A 159 14.78 1.25 6.18
N GLU A 160 13.78 0.36 6.30
CA GLU A 160 13.67 -0.65 7.35
C GLU A 160 13.90 -2.07 6.83
N PHE A 161 14.36 -2.23 5.59
CA PHE A 161 14.51 -3.52 4.93
C PHE A 161 15.33 -4.54 5.75
N GLY A 162 16.42 -4.08 6.36
CA GLY A 162 17.28 -4.88 7.23
C GLY A 162 16.85 -4.93 8.70
N SER A 163 15.76 -4.25 9.08
CA SER A 163 15.31 -4.20 10.48
C SER A 163 14.66 -5.53 10.90
N PRO A 164 15.01 -6.08 12.08
CA PRO A 164 14.32 -7.22 12.65
C PRO A 164 12.91 -6.86 13.18
N ALA A 165 12.68 -5.57 13.45
CA ALA A 165 11.41 -5.05 13.96
C ALA A 165 11.07 -3.76 13.17
N PRO A 166 10.58 -3.89 11.92
CA PRO A 166 10.09 -2.76 11.16
C PRO A 166 8.85 -2.19 11.86
N ARG A 167 8.62 -0.89 11.72
CA ARG A 167 7.46 -0.23 12.34
C ARG A 167 6.16 -0.55 11.61
N LEU A 168 6.27 -1.01 10.36
CA LEU A 168 5.17 -1.33 9.47
C LEU A 168 5.51 -2.60 8.69
N ASN A 169 4.58 -3.56 8.74
CA ASN A 169 4.57 -4.71 7.84
C ASN A 169 3.35 -4.62 6.95
N VAL A 170 3.55 -4.88 5.66
CA VAL A 170 2.45 -4.96 4.69
C VAL A 170 2.48 -6.32 4.02
N THR A 171 1.35 -6.99 3.98
CA THR A 171 1.18 -8.24 3.26
C THR A 171 0.12 -8.04 2.19
N LEU A 172 0.48 -8.39 0.96
CA LEU A 172 -0.48 -8.52 -0.13
C LEU A 172 -0.70 -10.01 -0.41
N ASN A 173 -1.91 -10.49 -0.12
CA ASN A 173 -2.38 -11.83 -0.42
C ASN A 173 -3.33 -11.78 -1.61
N SER A 174 -3.26 -12.77 -2.49
CA SER A 174 -4.32 -13.03 -3.47
C SER A 174 -4.47 -14.53 -3.64
N ASP A 175 -5.72 -15.00 -3.68
CA ASP A 175 -6.07 -16.41 -3.86
C ASP A 175 -6.60 -16.73 -5.27
N GLY A 176 -6.73 -15.71 -6.11
CA GLY A 176 -7.29 -15.80 -7.46
C GLY A 176 -8.77 -15.40 -7.56
N GLU A 177 -9.43 -15.16 -6.43
CA GLU A 177 -10.80 -14.64 -6.34
C GLU A 177 -10.81 -13.25 -5.72
N MET A 178 -10.04 -13.07 -4.65
CA MET A 178 -9.88 -11.82 -3.92
C MET A 178 -8.41 -11.39 -3.84
N ILE A 179 -8.21 -10.11 -3.57
CA ILE A 179 -6.93 -9.54 -3.15
C ILE A 179 -7.14 -8.90 -1.79
N GLU A 180 -6.30 -9.29 -0.84
CA GLU A 180 -6.25 -8.73 0.50
C GLU A 180 -4.93 -8.00 0.69
N LEU A 181 -5.00 -6.74 1.13
CA LEU A 181 -3.86 -5.96 1.57
C LEU A 181 -3.97 -5.77 3.08
N GLU A 182 -3.14 -6.50 3.82
CA GLU A 182 -3.00 -6.39 5.26
C GLU A 182 -1.87 -5.43 5.60
N VAL A 183 -2.12 -4.49 6.51
CA VAL A 183 -1.13 -3.55 7.04
C VAL A 183 -1.13 -3.66 8.56
N ILE A 184 0.03 -3.93 9.13
CA ILE A 184 0.23 -3.94 10.59
C ILE A 184 1.21 -2.84 10.95
N ARG A 185 0.74 -1.89 11.76
CA ARG A 185 1.54 -0.77 12.29
C ARG A 185 1.83 -1.00 13.77
N PHE A 186 3.11 -1.02 14.15
CA PHE A 186 3.61 -1.23 15.52
C PHE A 186 4.12 0.03 16.20
#